data_AF-A0A2D5ALS7-F1
#
_entry.id   AF-A0A2D5ALS7-F1
#
_cell.length_a   1.000
_cell.length_b   1.000
_cell.length_c   1.000
_cell.angle_alpha   90.00
_cell.angle_beta   90.00
_cell.angle_gamma   90.00
#
_symmetry.space_group_name_H-M   'P 1'
#
loop_
_entity.id
_entity.type
_entity.pdbx_description
1 polymer ?
#
loop_
_entity_poly.entity_id
_entity_poly.type
_entity_poly.pdbx_seq_one_letter_code
_entity_poly.pdbx_strand_id
1 'polypeptide(L)'
;MEKRNQSLSVSLPKETSRSVSLRVEIKETKSEAGKQVSKSPCGGLVSLCKEIAGTLIYRYAETGDPRAACDEVRAILTDKLDCNPDRAIAMIDLALELIRLNSYGEYRRNDLEMSLLVSKAAGHLSEANLN
;
A
#
# COMPACT_ATOMS: atom_id res chain seq x y z
N MET A 1 68.42 -6.67 10.06
CA MET A 1 67.18 -5.90 9.84
C MET A 1 66.32 -6.72 8.88
N GLU A 2 65.47 -7.66 9.32
CA GLU A 2 64.13 -7.47 9.94
C GLU A 2 63.22 -6.67 8.98
N LYS A 3 62.06 -7.11 8.46
CA LYS A 3 60.89 -7.88 8.97
C LYS A 3 60.16 -8.52 7.75
N ARG A 4 59.70 -9.77 7.74
CA ARG A 4 58.42 -10.34 8.24
C ARG A 4 57.12 -9.65 7.75
N ASN A 5 56.18 -10.51 7.35
CA ASN A 5 54.70 -10.41 7.38
C ASN A 5 53.99 -10.07 6.05
N GLN A 6 52.84 -10.64 5.68
CA GLN A 6 52.00 -11.73 6.21
C GLN A 6 50.94 -12.06 5.12
N SER A 7 50.60 -13.33 4.98
CA SER A 7 49.46 -13.82 4.20
C SER A 7 48.13 -13.41 4.83
N LEU A 8 47.15 -13.02 4.01
CA LEU A 8 45.74 -12.98 4.40
C LEU A 8 44.92 -13.76 3.38
N SER A 9 44.68 -15.04 3.70
CA SER A 9 43.69 -15.89 3.06
C SER A 9 42.29 -15.48 3.56
N VAL A 10 41.48 -14.87 2.69
CA VAL A 10 40.07 -14.59 2.99
C VAL A 10 39.28 -15.87 2.78
N SER A 11 38.82 -16.46 3.89
CA SER A 11 37.91 -17.61 3.87
C SER A 11 36.46 -17.10 3.77
N LEU A 12 35.77 -17.51 2.70
CA LEU A 12 34.32 -17.37 2.53
C LEU A 12 33.60 -18.30 3.52
N PRO A 13 32.70 -17.80 4.40
CA PRO A 13 31.82 -18.69 5.14
C PRO A 13 30.74 -19.28 4.22
N LYS A 14 30.70 -20.61 4.21
CA LYS A 14 29.69 -21.46 3.61
C LYS A 14 28.33 -21.29 4.27
N GLU A 15 27.31 -21.57 3.46
CA GLU A 15 25.89 -21.71 3.76
C GLU A 15 25.55 -22.15 5.18
N THR A 16 24.49 -21.55 5.73
CA THR A 16 23.63 -22.23 6.67
C THR A 16 22.18 -21.98 6.28
N SER A 17 21.70 -22.86 5.40
CA SER A 17 20.28 -23.13 5.22
C SER A 17 19.65 -23.40 6.60
N ARG A 18 18.87 -22.45 7.10
CA ARG A 18 17.94 -22.68 8.20
C ARG A 18 16.54 -22.79 7.63
N SER A 19 16.14 -24.04 7.39
CA SER A 19 14.76 -24.44 7.18
C SER A 19 13.97 -24.22 8.48
N VAL A 20 13.18 -23.14 8.52
CA VAL A 20 12.20 -22.95 9.60
C VAL A 20 10.94 -23.70 9.18
N SER A 21 10.79 -24.93 9.67
CA SER A 21 9.53 -25.67 9.63
C SER A 21 8.56 -25.07 10.63
N LEU A 22 7.72 -24.13 10.19
CA LEU A 22 6.55 -23.70 10.95
C LEU A 22 5.41 -24.68 10.67
N ARG A 23 5.14 -25.53 11.66
CA ARG A 23 3.99 -26.44 11.70
C ARG A 23 2.70 -25.62 11.65
N VAL A 24 1.93 -25.82 10.59
CA VAL A 24 0.55 -25.34 10.50
C VAL A 24 -0.34 -26.38 11.19
N GLU A 25 -0.82 -26.09 12.39
CA GLU A 25 -1.94 -26.83 12.97
C GLU A 25 -3.23 -26.37 12.28
N ILE A 26 -3.65 -27.12 11.27
CA ILE A 26 -4.95 -26.95 10.61
C ILE A 26 -5.99 -27.56 11.55
N LYS A 27 -6.66 -26.70 12.33
CA LYS A 27 -7.87 -27.08 13.05
C LYS A 27 -9.04 -26.90 12.09
N GLU A 28 -9.48 -28.01 11.48
CA GLU A 28 -10.74 -28.08 10.74
C GLU A 28 -11.90 -27.67 11.66
N THR A 29 -12.54 -26.54 11.35
CA THR A 29 -13.93 -26.29 11.79
C THR A 29 -14.82 -26.31 10.57
N LYS A 30 -15.49 -27.45 10.43
CA LYS A 30 -16.55 -27.74 9.48
C LYS A 30 -17.83 -26.98 9.87
N SER A 31 -18.48 -26.40 8.85
CA SER A 31 -19.90 -26.01 8.79
C SER A 31 -20.35 -24.81 9.63
N GLU A 32 -20.89 -23.76 9.00
CA GLU A 32 -22.30 -23.70 8.59
C GLU A 32 -22.59 -22.44 7.76
N ALA A 33 -23.44 -22.67 6.76
CA ALA A 33 -24.47 -21.80 6.21
C ALA A 33 -24.37 -20.27 6.40
N GLY A 34 -24.34 -19.60 5.24
CA GLY A 34 -25.34 -18.58 4.93
C GLY A 34 -25.46 -17.43 5.92
N LYS A 35 -24.52 -16.50 5.85
CA LYS A 35 -24.81 -15.12 6.21
C LYS A 35 -24.28 -14.22 5.11
N GLN A 36 -25.20 -13.72 4.29
CA GLN A 36 -24.98 -12.57 3.44
C GLN A 36 -24.40 -11.47 4.33
N VAL A 37 -23.10 -11.26 4.24
CA VAL A 37 -22.44 -10.13 4.86
C VAL A 37 -22.68 -8.95 3.94
N SER A 38 -23.85 -8.34 4.08
CA SER A 38 -24.04 -6.93 3.76
C SER A 38 -23.24 -6.11 4.78
N LYS A 39 -21.90 -6.14 4.66
CA LYS A 39 -21.06 -5.11 5.26
C LYS A 39 -21.03 -3.97 4.27
N SER A 40 -21.95 -3.03 4.42
CA SER A 40 -21.69 -1.65 4.03
C SER A 40 -20.32 -1.27 4.60
N PRO A 41 -19.32 -0.85 3.80
CA PRO A 41 -18.10 -0.33 4.36
C PRO A 41 -18.43 1.07 4.88
N CYS A 42 -18.91 1.18 6.12
CA CYS A 42 -18.88 2.43 6.88
C CYS A 42 -17.45 2.74 7.35
N GLY A 43 -16.48 2.60 6.46
CA GLY A 43 -15.16 3.17 6.62
C GLY A 43 -15.18 4.54 5.98
N GLY A 44 -15.05 5.61 6.77
CA GLY A 44 -14.88 6.96 6.23
C GLY A 44 -13.70 7.02 5.25
N LEU A 45 -13.61 8.09 4.45
CA LEU A 45 -12.59 8.28 3.39
C LEU A 45 -11.18 7.79 3.77
N VAL A 46 -10.72 8.12 4.98
CA VAL A 46 -9.41 7.72 5.49
C VAL A 46 -9.23 6.20 5.56
N SER A 47 -10.27 5.46 5.96
CA SER A 47 -10.24 3.99 5.99
C SER A 47 -10.07 3.41 4.60
N LEU A 48 -10.83 3.94 3.63
CA LEU A 48 -10.72 3.52 2.24
C LEU A 48 -9.34 3.84 1.66
N CYS A 49 -8.79 5.03 1.92
CA CYS A 49 -7.43 5.37 1.51
C CYS A 49 -6.35 4.50 2.17
N LYS A 50 -6.57 3.98 3.39
CA LYS A 50 -5.67 2.99 4.00
C LYS A 50 -5.72 1.63 3.29
N GLU A 51 -6.89 1.18 2.85
CA GLU A 51 -7.03 -0.05 2.05
C GLU A 51 -6.36 0.11 0.68
N ILE A 52 -6.54 1.27 0.04
CA ILE A 52 -5.83 1.64 -1.19
C ILE A 52 -4.32 1.63 -0.97
N ALA A 53 -3.83 2.21 0.13
CA ALA A 53 -2.41 2.20 0.48
C ALA A 53 -1.86 0.77 0.60
N GLY A 54 -2.58 -0.12 1.29
CA GLY A 54 -2.21 -1.54 1.38
C GLY A 54 -2.15 -2.22 0.01
N THR A 55 -3.12 -1.93 -0.85
CA THR A 55 -3.17 -2.48 -2.22
C THR A 55 -2.00 -1.97 -3.07
N LEU A 56 -1.66 -0.69 -2.99
CA LEU A 56 -0.52 -0.11 -3.69
C LEU A 56 0.81 -0.75 -3.26
N ILE A 57 1.02 -0.93 -1.95
CA ILE A 57 2.22 -1.59 -1.43
C ILE A 57 2.30 -3.03 -1.93
N TYR A 58 1.18 -3.76 -1.87
CA TYR A 58 1.12 -5.15 -2.32
C TYR A 58 1.46 -5.27 -3.82
N ARG A 59 0.84 -4.43 -4.67
CA ARG A 59 1.10 -4.44 -6.11
C ARG A 59 2.50 -4.00 -6.48
N TYR A 60 3.05 -3.03 -5.75
CA TYR A 60 4.44 -2.64 -5.93
C TYR A 60 5.39 -3.79 -5.56
N ALA A 61 5.11 -4.54 -4.50
CA ALA A 61 5.93 -5.70 -4.11
C ALA A 61 5.88 -6.83 -5.15
N GLU A 62 4.74 -7.01 -5.85
CA GLU A 62 4.61 -8.02 -6.91
C GLU A 62 5.30 -7.60 -8.22
N THR A 63 5.14 -6.34 -8.63
CA THR A 63 5.54 -5.87 -9.97
C THR A 63 6.89 -5.18 -9.99
N GLY A 64 7.33 -4.61 -8.86
CA GLY A 64 8.47 -3.71 -8.77
C GLY A 64 8.26 -2.34 -9.46
N ASP A 65 7.06 -2.08 -10.00
CA ASP A 65 6.75 -0.84 -10.73
C ASP A 65 5.65 -0.05 -10.01
N PRO A 66 5.97 1.12 -9.43
CA PRO A 66 4.99 1.93 -8.72
C PRO A 66 3.94 2.52 -9.66
N ARG A 67 4.29 2.76 -10.93
CA ARG A 67 3.35 3.33 -11.91
C ARG A 67 2.31 2.29 -12.29
N ALA A 68 2.73 1.07 -12.57
CA ALA A 68 1.82 -0.05 -12.84
C ALA A 68 0.85 -0.29 -11.67
N ALA A 69 1.34 -0.25 -10.43
CA ALA A 69 0.51 -0.38 -9.24
C ALA A 69 -0.57 0.71 -9.15
N CYS A 70 -0.21 1.97 -9.39
CA CYS A 70 -1.16 3.09 -9.42
C CYS A 70 -2.18 2.96 -10.56
N ASP A 71 -1.73 2.56 -11.75
CA ASP A 71 -2.61 2.41 -12.92
C ASP A 71 -3.64 1.29 -12.72
N GLU A 72 -3.25 0.15 -12.14
CA GLU A 72 -4.18 -0.93 -11.78
C GLU A 72 -5.20 -0.48 -10.72
N VAL A 73 -4.73 0.16 -9.65
CA VAL A 73 -5.61 0.64 -8.57
C VAL A 73 -6.58 1.69 -9.10
N ARG A 74 -6.13 2.58 -9.98
CA ARG A 74 -7.01 3.56 -10.63
C ARG A 74 -8.09 2.86 -11.45
N ALA A 75 -7.74 1.87 -12.26
CA ALA A 75 -8.71 1.10 -13.03
C ALA A 75 -9.72 0.39 -12.13
N ILE A 76 -9.29 -0.17 -11.00
CA ILE A 76 -10.21 -0.76 -10.01
C ILE A 76 -11.18 0.27 -9.45
N LEU A 77 -10.69 1.47 -9.10
CA LEU A 77 -11.52 2.55 -8.55
C LEU A 77 -12.54 3.05 -9.58
N THR A 78 -12.14 3.24 -10.84
CA THR A 78 -13.05 3.70 -11.90
C THR A 78 -14.05 2.63 -12.31
N ASP A 79 -13.59 1.40 -12.51
CA ASP A 79 -14.39 0.38 -13.19
C ASP A 79 -15.29 -0.39 -12.21
N LYS A 80 -14.82 -0.64 -11.00
CA LYS A 80 -15.55 -1.45 -10.01
C LYS A 80 -16.33 -0.61 -9.01
N LEU A 81 -15.90 0.62 -8.76
CA LEU A 81 -16.48 1.51 -7.75
C LEU A 81 -17.13 2.76 -8.35
N ASP A 82 -17.22 2.83 -9.69
CA ASP A 82 -17.81 3.96 -10.43
C ASP A 82 -17.28 5.32 -9.95
N CYS A 83 -15.99 5.35 -9.59
CA CYS A 83 -15.36 6.55 -9.07
C CYS A 83 -14.95 7.45 -10.22
N ASN A 84 -15.28 8.74 -10.15
CA ASN A 84 -14.78 9.74 -11.08
C ASN A 84 -13.23 9.67 -11.18
N PRO A 85 -12.63 9.72 -12.38
CA PRO A 85 -11.18 9.61 -12.55
C PRO A 85 -10.35 10.57 -11.70
N ASP A 86 -10.76 11.84 -11.59
CA ASP A 86 -10.06 12.86 -10.80
C ASP A 86 -10.14 12.55 -9.30
N ARG A 87 -11.29 12.04 -8.86
CA ARG A 87 -11.47 11.58 -7.49
C ARG A 87 -10.61 10.34 -7.22
N ALA A 88 -10.56 9.39 -8.15
CA ALA A 88 -9.71 8.20 -8.02
C ALA A 88 -8.22 8.58 -7.91
N ILE A 89 -7.76 9.53 -8.72
CA ILE A 89 -6.40 10.09 -8.63
C ILE A 89 -6.18 10.72 -7.25
N ALA A 90 -7.10 11.57 -6.77
CA ALA A 90 -6.99 12.20 -5.46
C ALA A 90 -6.95 11.17 -4.31
N MET A 91 -7.71 10.08 -4.42
CA MET A 91 -7.70 9.00 -3.42
C MET A 91 -6.38 8.22 -3.42
N ILE A 92 -5.80 7.96 -4.59
CA ILE A 92 -4.45 7.36 -4.72
C ILE A 92 -3.40 8.29 -4.13
N ASP A 93 -3.44 9.58 -4.46
CA ASP A 93 -2.53 10.57 -3.93
C ASP A 93 -2.61 10.66 -2.40
N LEU A 94 -3.82 10.63 -1.84
CA LEU A 94 -4.04 10.62 -0.40
C LEU A 94 -3.52 9.33 0.24
N ALA A 95 -3.70 8.18 -0.42
CA ALA A 95 -3.13 6.92 0.04
C ALA A 95 -1.60 6.95 0.07
N LEU A 96 -0.95 7.54 -0.94
CA LEU A 96 0.51 7.72 -0.98
C LEU A 96 1.01 8.63 0.16
N GLU A 97 0.28 9.70 0.49
CA GLU A 97 0.58 10.54 1.66
C GLU A 97 0.47 9.76 2.97
N LEU A 98 -0.52 8.89 3.11
CA LEU A 98 -0.65 8.03 4.30
C LEU A 98 0.48 7.00 4.40
N ILE A 99 0.94 6.44 3.28
CA ILE A 99 2.14 5.58 3.25
C ILE A 99 3.34 6.38 3.76
N ARG A 100 3.55 7.59 3.22
CA ARG A 100 4.66 8.45 3.62
C ARG A 100 4.60 8.81 5.10
N LEU A 101 3.44 9.22 5.61
CA LEU A 101 3.24 9.53 7.02
C LEU A 101 3.63 8.33 7.89
N ASN A 102 3.22 7.12 7.52
CA ASN A 102 3.54 5.91 8.28
C ASN A 102 5.03 5.52 8.18
N SER A 103 5.69 5.79 7.06
CA SER A 103 7.10 5.44 6.84
C SER A 103 8.09 6.47 7.38
N TYR A 104 7.73 7.76 7.35
CA TYR A 104 8.64 8.88 7.63
C TYR A 104 8.16 9.80 8.75
N GLY A 105 6.92 9.65 9.23
CA GLY A 105 6.35 10.47 10.30
C GLY A 105 5.82 11.83 9.85
N GLU A 106 5.84 12.14 8.55
CA GLU A 106 5.40 13.43 8.00
C GLU A 106 4.70 13.27 6.64
N TYR A 107 3.81 14.22 6.33
CA TYR A 107 3.27 14.39 4.99
C TYR A 107 4.29 15.09 4.08
N ARG A 108 4.22 14.86 2.77
CA ARG A 108 5.01 15.62 1.80
C ARG A 108 4.39 17.01 1.57
N ARG A 109 3.06 17.07 1.63
CA ARG A 109 2.26 18.26 1.38
C ARG A 109 2.07 19.07 2.66
N ASN A 110 1.91 20.38 2.53
CA ASN A 110 1.54 21.22 3.67
C ASN A 110 0.04 21.09 4.03
N ASP A 111 -0.39 21.68 5.15
CA ASP A 111 -1.75 21.54 5.67
C ASP A 111 -2.85 22.00 4.70
N LEU A 112 -2.59 23.07 3.94
CA LEU A 112 -3.54 23.59 2.95
C LEU A 112 -3.68 22.63 1.76
N GLU A 113 -2.55 22.15 1.23
CA GLU A 113 -2.50 21.16 0.16
C GLU A 113 -3.16 19.84 0.58
N MET A 114 -2.94 19.40 1.83
CA MET A 114 -3.59 18.22 2.40
C MET A 114 -5.10 18.41 2.52
N SER A 115 -5.56 19.58 3.00
CA SER A 115 -6.99 19.89 3.09
C SER A 115 -7.67 19.88 1.72
N LEU A 116 -7.00 20.44 0.71
CA LEU A 116 -7.47 20.41 -0.67
C LEU A 116 -7.54 18.97 -1.21
N LEU A 117 -6.50 18.17 -0.97
CA LEU A 117 -6.44 16.77 -1.41
C LEU A 117 -7.56 15.93 -0.78
N VAL A 118 -7.79 16.08 0.53
CA VAL A 118 -8.90 15.42 1.23
C VAL A 118 -10.24 15.83 0.64
N SER A 119 -10.43 17.11 0.33
CA SER A 119 -11.67 17.62 -0.28
C SER A 119 -11.91 17.03 -1.67
N LYS A 120 -10.86 16.90 -2.49
CA LYS A 120 -10.93 16.24 -3.81
C LYS A 120 -11.26 14.76 -3.68
N ALA A 121 -10.58 14.04 -2.78
CA ALA A 121 -10.79 12.61 -2.56
C ALA A 121 -12.19 12.31 -1.96
N ALA A 122 -12.72 13.23 -1.14
CA ALA A 122 -14.09 13.18 -0.64
C ALA A 122 -15.15 13.39 -1.73
N GLY A 123 -14.78 13.95 -2.88
CA GLY A 123 -15.71 14.30 -3.96
C GLY A 123 -16.41 15.65 -3.75
N HIS A 124 -15.98 16.47 -2.78
CA HIS A 124 -16.60 17.77 -2.49
C HIS A 124 -16.28 18.85 -3.53
N LEU A 125 -15.35 18.59 -4.45
CA LEU A 125 -14.88 19.54 -5.47
C LEU A 125 -15.30 19.15 -6.90
N SER A 126 -16.21 18.19 -7.04
CA SER A 126 -16.87 17.93 -8.32
C SER A 126 -17.93 19.02 -8.53
N GLU A 127 -17.88 19.72 -9.68
CA GLU A 127 -18.89 20.71 -10.16
C GLU A 127 -18.64 22.21 -9.89
N ALA A 128 -17.40 22.68 -9.85
CA ALA A 128 -17.09 24.06 -10.24
C ALA A 128 -16.54 24.11 -11.67
N ASN A 129 -17.24 23.46 -12.61
CA ASN A 129 -17.11 23.80 -14.03
C ASN A 129 -17.87 25.13 -14.22
N LEU A 130 -17.16 26.23 -14.02
CA LEU A 130 -17.56 27.54 -14.53
C LEU A 130 -17.54 27.44 -16.07
N ASN A 131 -18.71 27.16 -16.65
CA ASN A 131 -19.00 27.54 -18.03
C ASN A 131 -19.24 29.04 -18.10
#